data_AF-A0A7K0ZMH3-F1
#
_entry.id   AF-A0A7K0ZMH3-F1
#
_cell.length_a   1.000
_cell.length_b   1.000
_cell.length_c   1.000
_cell.angle_alpha   90.00
_cell.angle_beta   90.00
_cell.angle_gamma   90.00
#
_symmetry.space_group_name_H-M   'P 1'
#
loop_
_entity.id
_entity.type
_entity.pdbx_description
1 polymer ?
#
loop_
_entity_poly.entity_id
_entity_poly.type
_entity_poly.pdbx_seq_one_letter_code
_entity_poly.pdbx_strand_id
1 'polypeptide(L)'
;MDIVNNVKSSSHRIRNSIATLVGLVFLAGCATNAPQDTWQPRGDNAQVINNLQWIIFPMAGVVGVLVFAFAAYTFWKFKDRGQPIPSQSHGKPIVEIILTIIPALILTVV
;
A
#
# COMPACT_ATOMS: atom_id res chain seq x y z
N MET A 1 -21.27 -18.13 -41.65
CA MET A 1 -20.85 -16.71 -41.59
C MET A 1 -21.41 -16.17 -40.29
N ASP A 2 -20.67 -16.39 -39.21
CA ASP A 2 -21.16 -16.07 -37.87
C ASP A 2 -20.92 -14.60 -37.56
N ILE A 3 -22.03 -13.88 -37.34
CA ILE A 3 -22.04 -12.47 -36.98
C ILE A 3 -21.65 -12.38 -35.50
N VAL A 4 -20.38 -12.12 -35.24
CA VAL A 4 -19.92 -11.72 -33.90
C VAL A 4 -20.48 -10.33 -33.59
N ASN A 5 -21.48 -10.29 -32.70
CA ASN A 5 -22.03 -9.04 -32.16
C ASN A 5 -20.96 -8.33 -31.33
N ASN A 6 -20.69 -7.06 -31.68
CA ASN A 6 -19.79 -6.18 -30.93
C ASN A 6 -20.46 -5.78 -29.60
N VAL A 7 -20.15 -6.50 -28.50
CA VAL A 7 -20.54 -6.11 -27.15
C VAL A 7 -19.83 -4.80 -26.81
N LYS A 8 -20.56 -3.67 -26.91
CA LYS A 8 -20.05 -2.36 -26.51
C LYS A 8 -19.75 -2.39 -25.02
N SER A 9 -18.49 -2.61 -24.65
CA SER A 9 -18.04 -2.78 -23.27
C SER A 9 -18.45 -1.57 -22.42
N SER A 10 -19.39 -1.78 -21.49
CA SER A 10 -19.88 -0.80 -20.51
C SER A 10 -18.87 -0.58 -19.37
N SER A 11 -17.57 -0.72 -19.66
CA SER A 11 -16.47 -0.58 -18.71
C SER A 11 -16.47 0.78 -18.00
N HIS A 12 -16.83 1.86 -18.71
CA HIS A 12 -16.89 3.20 -18.13
C HIS A 12 -18.01 3.38 -17.09
N ARG A 13 -19.18 2.76 -17.29
CA ARG A 13 -20.29 2.84 -16.33
C ARG A 13 -19.98 2.04 -15.07
N ILE A 14 -19.41 0.84 -15.24
CA ILE A 14 -18.97 -0.01 -14.13
C ILE A 14 -17.88 0.68 -13.31
N ARG A 15 -16.88 1.28 -13.98
CA ARG A 15 -15.80 2.03 -13.31
C ARG A 15 -16.31 3.22 -12.50
N ASN A 16 -17.28 3.97 -13.03
CA ASN A 16 -17.88 5.10 -12.32
C ASN A 16 -18.71 4.64 -11.11
N SER A 17 -19.48 3.56 -11.24
CA SER A 17 -20.24 3.01 -10.11
C SER A 17 -19.31 2.53 -8.99
N ILE A 18 -18.19 1.86 -9.33
CA ILE A 18 -17.17 1.44 -8.36
C ILE A 18 -16.55 2.66 -7.66
N ALA A 19 -16.14 3.67 -8.41
CA ALA A 19 -15.56 4.89 -7.83
C ALA A 19 -16.54 5.61 -6.89
N THR A 20 -17.83 5.63 -7.24
CA THR A 20 -18.88 6.25 -6.41
C THR A 20 -19.12 5.46 -5.13
N LEU A 21 -19.16 4.12 -5.22
CA LEU A 21 -19.30 3.25 -4.06
C LEU A 21 -18.12 3.38 -3.10
N VAL A 22 -16.89 3.38 -3.63
CA VAL A 22 -15.67 3.58 -2.85
C VAL A 22 -15.68 4.95 -2.17
N GLY A 23 -16.08 6.01 -2.88
CA GLY A 23 -16.22 7.35 -2.31
C GLY A 23 -17.24 7.42 -1.17
N LEU A 24 -18.40 6.78 -1.33
CA LEU A 24 -19.44 6.71 -0.30
C LEU A 24 -18.98 5.94 0.94
N VAL A 25 -18.30 4.79 0.77
CA VAL A 25 -17.73 4.02 1.89
C VAL A 25 -16.67 4.83 2.62
N PHE A 26 -15.82 5.56 1.91
CA PHE A 26 -14.80 6.42 2.51
C PHE A 26 -15.41 7.54 3.35
N LEU A 27 -16.46 8.21 2.83
CA LEU A 27 -17.18 9.27 3.55
C LEU A 27 -17.94 8.74 4.78
N ALA A 28 -18.45 7.50 4.72
CA ALA A 28 -19.12 6.87 5.86
C ALA A 28 -18.18 6.53 7.03
N GLY A 29 -16.85 6.56 6.84
CA GLY A 29 -15.86 6.28 7.88
C GLY A 29 -15.65 7.41 8.90
N CYS A 30 -16.17 8.63 8.65
CA CYS A 30 -16.04 9.75 9.57
C CYS A 30 -17.14 9.72 10.64
N ALA A 31 -16.81 9.27 11.86
CA ALA A 31 -17.67 9.36 13.03
C ALA A 31 -16.94 10.02 14.20
N THR A 32 -17.55 11.01 14.86
CA THR A 32 -16.96 11.76 15.98
C THR A 32 -17.09 11.09 17.34
N ASN A 33 -18.00 10.11 17.50
CA ASN A 33 -18.23 9.38 18.75
C ASN A 33 -18.35 7.88 18.46
N ALA A 34 -17.31 7.29 17.90
CA ALA A 34 -17.29 5.85 17.65
C ALA A 34 -17.06 5.09 18.97
N PRO A 35 -17.85 4.05 19.27
CA PRO A 35 -17.63 3.22 20.47
C PRO A 35 -16.30 2.46 20.42
N GLN A 36 -15.69 2.33 19.24
CA GLN A 36 -14.45 1.61 18.98
C GLN A 36 -13.48 2.52 18.23
N ASP A 37 -12.94 3.52 18.95
CA ASP A 37 -11.96 4.48 18.44
C ASP A 37 -10.55 4.12 18.93
N THR A 38 -9.64 3.82 17.99
CA THR A 38 -8.23 3.52 18.27
C THR A 38 -7.45 4.73 18.77
N TRP A 39 -7.98 5.94 18.58
CA TRP A 39 -7.36 7.21 18.97
C TRP A 39 -7.84 7.72 20.34
N GLN A 40 -8.82 7.05 20.96
CA GLN A 40 -9.35 7.37 22.29
C GLN A 40 -9.30 6.14 23.23
N PRO A 41 -8.10 5.70 23.65
CA PRO A 41 -7.94 4.54 24.52
C PRO A 41 -8.65 4.73 25.87
N ARG A 42 -9.46 3.74 26.27
CA ARG A 42 -10.10 3.67 27.60
C ARG A 42 -9.63 2.43 28.36
N GLY A 43 -9.15 2.65 29.58
CA GLY A 43 -8.58 1.60 30.44
C GLY A 43 -7.07 1.39 30.26
N ASP A 44 -6.43 0.78 31.26
CA ASP A 44 -4.96 0.70 31.36
C ASP A 44 -4.32 -0.08 30.20
N ASN A 45 -4.90 -1.23 29.83
CA ASN A 45 -4.40 -2.04 28.72
C ASN A 45 -4.48 -1.30 27.37
N ALA A 46 -5.54 -0.50 27.17
CA ALA A 46 -5.71 0.29 25.95
C ALA A 46 -4.67 1.42 25.88
N GLN A 47 -4.31 2.02 27.02
CA GLN A 47 -3.27 3.05 27.09
C GLN A 47 -1.90 2.48 26.74
N VAL A 48 -1.56 1.27 27.23
CA VAL A 48 -0.30 0.60 26.89
C VAL A 48 -0.20 0.36 25.39
N ILE A 49 -1.26 -0.18 24.77
CA ILE A 49 -1.31 -0.41 23.32
C ILE A 49 -1.20 0.91 22.57
N ASN A 50 -1.95 1.94 22.98
CA ASN A 50 -1.88 3.26 22.35
C ASN A 50 -0.47 3.85 22.43
N ASN A 51 0.21 3.76 23.57
CA ASN A 51 1.58 4.29 23.70
C ASN A 51 2.55 3.57 22.75
N LEU A 52 2.41 2.27 22.57
CA LEU A 52 3.21 1.50 21.62
C LEU A 52 2.89 1.89 20.17
N GLN A 53 1.61 2.12 19.85
CA GLN A 53 1.14 2.48 18.51
C GLN A 53 1.77 3.79 17.98
N TRP A 54 1.99 4.76 18.87
CA TRP A 54 2.56 6.06 18.52
C TRP A 54 3.99 5.97 17.98
N ILE A 55 4.71 4.89 18.27
CA ILE A 55 6.06 4.63 17.77
C ILE A 55 6.01 3.72 16.52
N ILE A 56 5.22 2.64 16.57
CA ILE A 56 5.17 1.64 15.49
C ILE A 56 4.55 2.20 14.21
N PHE A 57 3.42 2.91 14.30
CA PHE A 57 2.69 3.35 13.10
C PHE A 57 3.48 4.36 12.26
N PRO A 58 4.16 5.38 12.84
CA PRO A 58 5.01 6.26 12.05
C PRO A 58 6.17 5.53 11.36
N MET A 59 6.83 4.58 12.05
CA MET A 59 7.91 3.79 11.44
C MET A 59 7.40 2.92 10.29
N ALA A 60 6.30 2.20 10.49
CA ALA A 60 5.65 1.41 9.45
C ALA A 60 5.20 2.31 8.28
N GLY A 61 4.69 3.50 8.56
CA GLY A 61 4.30 4.50 7.56
C GLY A 61 5.48 4.94 6.71
N VAL A 62 6.62 5.27 7.32
CA VAL A 62 7.85 5.67 6.59
C VAL A 62 8.34 4.53 5.70
N VAL A 63 8.46 3.31 6.23
CA VAL A 63 8.87 2.14 5.43
C VAL A 63 7.90 1.88 4.29
N GLY A 64 6.60 1.95 4.54
CA GLY A 64 5.55 1.78 3.54
C GLY A 64 5.69 2.79 2.40
N VAL A 65 5.84 4.08 2.72
CA VAL A 65 6.03 5.13 1.72
C VAL A 65 7.29 4.87 0.88
N LEU A 66 8.40 4.46 1.48
CA LEU A 66 9.64 4.15 0.75
C LEU A 66 9.45 2.98 -0.23
N VAL A 67 8.82 1.89 0.21
CA VAL A 67 8.56 0.73 -0.64
C VAL A 67 7.61 1.09 -1.78
N PHE A 68 6.51 1.79 -1.49
CA PHE A 68 5.55 2.21 -2.52
C PHE A 68 6.16 3.20 -3.51
N ALA A 69 6.97 4.16 -3.05
CA ALA A 69 7.67 5.09 -3.92
C ALA A 69 8.67 4.36 -4.83
N PHE A 70 9.43 3.40 -4.29
CA PHE A 70 10.36 2.58 -5.08
C PHE A 70 9.62 1.73 -6.12
N ALA A 71 8.52 1.09 -5.76
CA ALA A 71 7.69 0.32 -6.67
C ALA A 71 7.06 1.20 -7.77
N ALA A 72 6.50 2.36 -7.41
CA ALA A 72 5.97 3.31 -8.38
C ALA A 72 7.05 3.80 -9.35
N TYR A 73 8.25 4.08 -8.83
CA TYR A 73 9.40 4.44 -9.64
C TYR A 73 9.77 3.34 -10.62
N THR A 74 9.87 2.07 -10.19
CA THR A 74 10.22 0.97 -11.09
C THR A 74 9.16 0.74 -12.16
N PHE A 75 7.87 0.80 -11.81
CA PHE A 75 6.77 0.68 -12.78
C PHE A 75 6.79 1.80 -13.81
N TRP A 76 7.07 3.04 -13.39
CA TRP A 76 7.11 4.17 -14.31
C TRP A 76 8.37 4.16 -15.19
N LYS A 77 9.53 3.88 -14.60
CA LYS A 77 10.85 3.95 -15.26
C LYS A 77 11.10 2.79 -16.21
N PHE A 78 10.79 1.57 -15.80
CA PHE A 78 11.09 0.34 -16.56
C PHE A 78 9.89 -0.21 -17.32
N LYS A 79 8.84 0.60 -17.51
CA LYS A 79 7.71 0.24 -18.37
C LYS A 79 8.23 -0.10 -19.77
N ASP A 80 7.80 -1.24 -20.30
CA ASP A 80 8.16 -1.64 -21.66
C ASP A 80 7.64 -0.63 -22.71
N ARG A 81 8.49 -0.36 -23.69
CA ARG A 81 8.27 0.55 -24.82
C ARG A 81 8.82 -0.01 -26.13
N GLY A 82 9.08 -1.32 -26.21
CA GLY A 82 9.74 -1.95 -27.36
C GLY A 82 11.27 -1.89 -27.30
N GLN A 83 11.82 -1.87 -26.08
CA GLN A 83 13.25 -1.84 -25.82
C GLN A 83 13.85 -3.26 -25.83
N PRO A 84 15.15 -3.43 -26.17
CA PRO A 84 15.78 -4.75 -26.22
C PRO A 84 15.80 -5.43 -24.84
N ILE A 85 16.02 -6.75 -24.83
CA ILE A 85 16.06 -7.56 -23.62
C ILE A 85 17.08 -6.96 -22.62
N PRO A 86 16.66 -6.66 -21.37
CA PRO A 86 17.54 -6.06 -20.37
C PRO A 86 18.61 -7.04 -19.89
N SER A 87 19.67 -6.52 -19.26
CA SER A 87 20.73 -7.34 -18.68
C SER A 87 20.21 -8.30 -17.62
N GLN A 88 20.49 -9.60 -17.74
CA GLN A 88 20.12 -10.62 -16.77
C GLN A 88 21.07 -10.60 -15.56
N SER A 89 20.75 -9.77 -14.57
CA SER A 89 21.42 -9.79 -13.27
C SER A 89 20.76 -10.81 -12.34
N HIS A 90 21.56 -11.61 -11.65
CA HIS A 90 21.09 -12.66 -10.73
C HIS A 90 21.00 -12.19 -9.27
N GLY A 91 21.14 -10.89 -9.01
CA GLY A 91 21.19 -10.32 -7.66
C GLY A 91 22.51 -9.62 -7.38
N LYS A 92 22.58 -8.95 -6.23
CA LYS A 92 23.78 -8.26 -5.75
C LYS A 92 23.92 -8.59 -4.26
N PRO A 93 24.89 -9.42 -3.86
CA PRO A 93 25.02 -9.89 -2.47
C PRO A 93 25.06 -8.76 -1.44
N ILE A 94 25.73 -7.64 -1.77
CA ILE A 94 25.80 -6.46 -0.92
C ILE A 94 24.39 -5.89 -0.63
N VAL A 95 23.52 -5.81 -1.65
CA VAL A 95 22.17 -5.28 -1.49
C VAL A 95 21.32 -6.22 -0.63
N GLU A 96 21.46 -7.53 -0.84
CA GLU A 96 20.74 -8.54 -0.05
C GLU A 96 21.12 -8.49 1.43
N ILE A 97 22.42 -8.34 1.74
CA ILE A 97 22.91 -8.19 3.12
C ILE A 97 22.36 -6.90 3.75
N ILE A 98 22.44 -5.77 3.05
CA ILE A 98 21.95 -4.48 3.54
C ILE A 98 20.44 -4.55 3.83
N LEU A 99 19.66 -5.10 2.89
CA LEU A 99 18.22 -5.25 3.02
C LEU A 99 17.80 -6.27 4.09
N THR A 100 18.72 -7.10 4.59
CA THR A 100 18.45 -8.03 5.70
C THR A 100 18.82 -7.40 7.05
N ILE A 101 19.97 -6.73 7.12
CA ILE A 101 20.46 -6.11 8.36
C ILE A 101 19.59 -4.92 8.76
N ILE A 102 19.19 -4.07 7.81
CA ILE A 102 18.38 -2.88 8.12
C ILE A 102 17.07 -3.25 8.83
N PRO A 103 16.21 -4.15 8.31
CA PRO A 103 15.00 -4.56 9.01
C PRO A 103 15.27 -5.21 10.37
N ALA A 104 16.33 -6.02 10.49
CA ALA A 104 16.70 -6.63 11.76
C ALA A 104 17.05 -5.58 12.82
N LEU A 105 17.78 -4.53 12.45
CA LEU A 105 18.11 -3.42 13.35
C LEU A 105 16.87 -2.60 13.74
N ILE A 106 15.95 -2.34 12.79
CA ILE A 106 14.70 -1.64 13.09
C ILE A 106 13.91 -2.39 14.18
N LEU A 107 13.87 -3.73 14.10
CA LEU A 107 13.18 -4.57 15.09
C LEU A 107 13.82 -4.55 16.48
N THR A 108 15.08 -4.13 16.64
CA THR A 108 15.68 -3.99 17.98
C THR A 108 15.21 -2.77 18.75
N VAL A 109 14.60 -1.80 18.05
CA VAL A 109 14.15 -0.52 18.61
C VAL A 109 12.68 -0.56 19.00
N VAL A 110 11.88 -1.43 18.36
CA VAL A 110 10.44 -1.61 18.60
C VAL A 110 10.15 -2.75 19.56
#